data_AF-A0A0Q4QPI4-F1
#
_entry.id   AF-A0A0Q4QPI4-F1
#
_cell.length_a   1.000
_cell.length_b   1.000
_cell.length_c   1.000
_cell.angle_alpha   90.00
_cell.angle_beta   90.00
_cell.angle_gamma   90.00
#
_symmetry.space_group_name_H-M   'P 1'
#
loop_
_entity.id
_entity.type
_entity.pdbx_description
1 polymer ?
#
loop_
_entity_poly.entity_id
_entity_poly.type
_entity_poly.pdbx_seq_one_letter_code
_entity_poly.pdbx_strand_id
1 'polypeptide(L)'
;MKHSTSLFAASETMYDTKLGIKFKMLLGRVAAYNGEIPLSRNEIKSKLGVSLSALKRLISEFTYTGILKQEADRLFMDMSKLVDYSDAKPEKYVQDYKFLSEAPFIVDDRRVQRFVLDMLAQLVSLPGKTYTGRLKNMLAGSSQNRVSGHFNIRTVGEMKDIIEKAAKYLVLELNQNSNEEWYVRVNGIQPEFAEKGAYESEGALLWVSQKLDEASFVADAISMDAKKQLAAVMEYYYQQLGYEMAYSVFCNTLRLLSDNTTFHSMVYAEIKQKSQLNELSAYFRKIAEAAEKNLAESLSIGYELFTKNLEDVQKHAREDGINPDRIKEVIHAKTIQKKLRSDIAKIEIMWTEQFNKGRLTIYENQVAYSISLRIMKDLASCLNDHWKKVNLKH
;
A
#
# COMPACT_ATOMS: atom_id res chain seq x y z
N MET A 1 -11.69 8.36 3.94
CA MET A 1 -10.82 7.17 4.15
C MET A 1 -9.44 7.54 3.66
N LYS A 2 -8.40 7.40 4.50
CA LYS A 2 -7.01 7.64 4.11
C LYS A 2 -6.51 6.45 3.28
N HIS A 3 -7.09 6.26 2.10
CA HIS A 3 -6.57 5.26 1.16
C HIS A 3 -5.20 5.78 0.73
N SER A 4 -4.17 5.03 1.14
CA SER A 4 -2.77 5.17 0.72
C SER A 4 -2.71 5.59 -0.75
N THR A 5 -2.52 6.87 -0.99
CA THR A 5 -2.29 7.43 -2.33
C THR A 5 -0.79 7.58 -2.41
N SER A 6 -0.09 6.44 -2.41
CA SER A 6 1.35 6.44 -2.31
C SER A 6 1.92 6.80 -3.68
N LEU A 7 2.17 8.08 -3.87
CA LEU A 7 2.62 8.63 -5.15
C LEU A 7 4.13 8.84 -5.13
N PHE A 8 4.77 8.53 -6.25
CA PHE A 8 6.20 8.75 -6.44
C PHE A 8 6.53 10.25 -6.36
N ALA A 9 7.66 10.58 -5.73
CA ALA A 9 8.17 11.93 -5.75
C ALA A 9 8.52 12.33 -7.20
N ALA A 10 8.09 13.52 -7.62
CA ALA A 10 8.41 14.16 -8.90
C ALA A 10 9.89 14.03 -9.33
N SER A 11 10.80 14.08 -8.35
CA SER A 11 12.24 13.95 -8.55
C SER A 11 12.68 12.56 -9.02
N GLU A 12 11.90 11.51 -8.72
CA GLU A 12 12.19 10.14 -9.11
C GLU A 12 11.65 9.77 -10.49
N THR A 13 10.82 10.61 -11.11
CA THR A 13 10.20 10.36 -12.41
C THR A 13 10.91 11.03 -13.59
N MET A 14 11.86 11.95 -13.32
CA MET A 14 12.54 12.73 -14.37
C MET A 14 13.29 11.85 -15.39
N TYR A 15 13.77 10.66 -15.01
CA TYR A 15 14.54 9.79 -15.91
C TYR A 15 13.77 8.56 -16.41
N ASP A 16 12.49 8.45 -16.09
CA ASP A 16 11.71 7.26 -16.45
C ASP A 16 11.32 7.25 -17.93
N THR A 17 11.18 6.04 -18.46
CA THR A 17 10.48 5.84 -19.73
C THR A 17 8.99 6.15 -19.56
N LYS A 18 8.27 6.43 -20.66
CA LYS A 18 6.80 6.57 -20.64
C LYS A 18 6.12 5.41 -19.90
N LEU A 19 6.61 4.18 -20.11
CA LEU A 19 6.06 3.00 -19.45
C LEU A 19 6.39 2.97 -17.96
N GLY A 20 7.59 3.40 -17.56
CA GLY A 20 7.97 3.58 -16.16
C GLY A 20 7.07 4.58 -15.43
N ILE A 21 6.80 5.74 -16.03
CA ILE A 21 5.90 6.75 -15.44
C ILE A 21 4.48 6.18 -15.30
N LYS A 22 3.93 5.56 -16.36
CA LYS A 22 2.60 4.93 -16.31
C LYS A 22 2.53 3.82 -15.25
N PHE A 23 3.61 3.05 -15.09
CA PHE A 23 3.67 2.01 -14.08
C PHE A 23 3.71 2.61 -12.68
N LYS A 24 4.53 3.63 -12.43
CA LYS A 24 4.55 4.37 -11.16
C LYS A 24 3.18 4.95 -10.79
N MET A 25 2.49 5.57 -11.73
CA MET A 25 1.12 6.08 -11.55
C MET A 25 0.14 4.95 -11.18
N LEU A 26 0.20 3.83 -11.91
CA LEU A 26 -0.63 2.66 -11.61
C LEU A 26 -0.33 2.12 -10.20
N LEU A 27 0.94 1.92 -9.86
CA LEU A 27 1.37 1.42 -8.56
C LEU A 27 0.87 2.30 -7.42
N GLY A 28 0.96 3.62 -7.56
CA GLY A 28 0.47 4.55 -6.53
C GLY A 28 -1.04 4.57 -6.36
N ARG A 29 -1.80 4.13 -7.37
CA ARG A 29 -3.25 3.97 -7.30
C ARG A 29 -3.68 2.64 -6.66
N VAL A 30 -2.90 1.58 -6.88
CA VAL A 30 -3.31 0.21 -6.54
C VAL A 30 -2.61 -0.36 -5.31
N ALA A 31 -1.50 0.24 -4.86
CA ALA A 31 -0.83 -0.25 -3.66
C ALA A 31 -1.74 -0.12 -2.44
N ALA A 32 -1.81 -1.20 -1.68
CA ALA A 32 -2.54 -1.33 -0.43
C ALA A 32 -1.56 -1.66 0.70
N TYR A 33 -1.99 -1.51 1.95
CA TYR A 33 -1.37 -2.01 3.19
C TYR A 33 0.10 -2.51 3.08
N ASN A 34 1.05 -1.75 3.63
CA ASN A 34 2.49 -2.03 3.54
C ASN A 34 3.05 -2.12 2.10
N GLY A 35 2.33 -1.57 1.12
CA GLY A 35 2.75 -1.47 -0.27
C GLY A 35 2.41 -2.68 -1.13
N GLU A 36 1.64 -3.66 -0.63
CA GLU A 36 1.18 -4.78 -1.43
C GLU A 36 0.44 -4.31 -2.68
N ILE A 37 0.72 -4.94 -3.82
CA ILE A 37 0.04 -4.70 -5.09
C ILE A 37 -0.95 -5.86 -5.30
N PRO A 38 -2.24 -5.65 -5.01
CA PRO A 38 -3.29 -6.68 -5.09
C PRO A 38 -3.78 -6.86 -6.52
N LEU A 39 -2.84 -7.04 -7.46
CA LEU A 39 -3.12 -7.29 -8.86
C LEU A 39 -2.21 -8.39 -9.36
N SER A 40 -2.79 -9.32 -10.13
CA SER A 40 -2.02 -10.30 -10.88
C SER A 40 -1.18 -9.60 -11.96
N ARG A 41 -0.11 -10.27 -12.39
CA ARG A 41 0.70 -9.82 -13.54
C ARG A 41 -0.14 -9.65 -14.80
N ASN A 42 -1.21 -10.44 -14.97
CA ASN A 42 -2.11 -10.30 -16.11
C ASN A 42 -2.95 -9.03 -16.03
N GLU A 43 -3.47 -8.68 -14.86
CA GLU A 43 -4.21 -7.43 -14.68
C GLU A 43 -3.31 -6.20 -14.87
N ILE A 44 -2.08 -6.25 -14.34
CA ILE A 44 -1.09 -5.18 -14.55
C ILE A 44 -0.77 -5.02 -16.04
N LYS A 45 -0.54 -6.11 -16.78
CA LYS A 45 -0.25 -6.03 -18.23
C LYS A 45 -1.41 -5.39 -19.00
N SER A 46 -2.65 -5.74 -18.63
CA SER A 46 -3.86 -5.24 -19.28
C SER A 46 -4.06 -3.76 -18.99
N LYS A 47 -3.91 -3.33 -17.73
CA LYS A 47 -4.00 -1.91 -17.34
C LYS A 47 -2.91 -1.04 -17.98
N LEU A 48 -1.71 -1.60 -18.19
CA LEU A 48 -0.61 -0.88 -18.86
C LEU A 48 -0.67 -0.96 -20.39
N GLY A 49 -1.45 -1.88 -20.96
CA GLY A 49 -1.51 -2.13 -22.41
C GLY A 49 -0.18 -2.68 -22.97
N VAL A 50 0.49 -3.56 -22.24
CA VAL A 50 1.81 -4.10 -22.63
C VAL A 50 1.86 -5.63 -22.66
N SER A 51 2.84 -6.18 -23.37
CA SER A 51 3.10 -7.62 -23.37
C SER A 51 3.64 -8.09 -22.02
N LEU A 52 3.43 -9.37 -21.70
CA LEU A 52 3.92 -9.96 -20.44
C LEU A 52 5.45 -9.89 -20.34
N SER A 53 6.17 -10.02 -21.46
CA SER A 53 7.63 -9.90 -21.51
C SER A 53 8.10 -8.47 -21.19
N ALA A 54 7.40 -7.45 -21.68
CA ALA A 54 7.69 -6.06 -21.34
C ALA A 54 7.43 -5.78 -19.86
N LEU A 55 6.32 -6.30 -19.31
CA LEU A 55 6.03 -6.20 -17.88
C LEU A 55 7.10 -6.89 -17.02
N LYS A 56 7.56 -8.10 -17.39
CA LYS A 56 8.62 -8.80 -16.66
C LYS A 56 9.90 -7.96 -16.56
N ARG A 57 10.34 -7.37 -17.68
CA ARG A 57 11.51 -6.48 -17.71
C ARG A 57 11.32 -5.27 -16.80
N LEU A 58 10.14 -4.66 -16.85
CA LEU A 58 9.81 -3.49 -16.04
C LEU A 58 9.80 -3.81 -14.54
N ILE A 59 9.22 -4.96 -14.14
CA ILE A 59 9.26 -5.42 -12.76
C ILE A 59 10.71 -5.66 -12.32
N SER A 60 11.53 -6.35 -13.13
CA SER A 60 12.95 -6.59 -12.80
C SER A 60 13.75 -5.30 -12.65
N GLU A 61 13.53 -4.31 -13.51
CA GLU A 61 14.15 -2.99 -13.40
C GLU A 61 13.76 -2.29 -12.09
N PHE A 62 12.47 -2.31 -11.74
CA PHE A 62 11.96 -1.68 -10.53
C PHE A 62 12.35 -2.43 -9.25
N THR A 63 12.58 -3.74 -9.33
CA THR A 63 13.17 -4.52 -8.25
C THR A 63 14.64 -4.19 -8.06
N TYR A 64 15.39 -4.04 -9.15
CA TYR A 64 16.81 -3.66 -9.09
C TYR A 64 17.02 -2.27 -8.48
N THR A 65 16.14 -1.31 -8.78
CA THR A 65 16.18 0.04 -8.21
C THR A 65 15.65 0.12 -6.77
N GLY A 66 15.14 -0.99 -6.23
CA GLY A 66 14.58 -1.06 -4.88
C GLY A 66 13.22 -0.38 -4.72
N ILE A 67 12.51 -0.11 -5.82
CA ILE A 67 11.13 0.41 -5.79
C ILE A 67 10.14 -0.72 -5.50
N LEU A 68 10.40 -1.90 -6.06
CA LEU A 68 9.60 -3.10 -5.84
C LEU A 68 10.39 -4.15 -5.07
N LYS A 69 9.71 -4.85 -4.17
CA LYS A 69 10.15 -6.07 -3.54
C LYS A 69 9.20 -7.18 -3.97
N GLN A 70 9.73 -8.35 -4.25
CA GLN A 70 8.91 -9.53 -4.51
C GLN A 70 9.09 -10.49 -3.34
N GLU A 71 7.99 -10.83 -2.69
CA GLU A 71 7.96 -11.81 -1.61
C GLU A 71 7.01 -12.93 -2.00
N ALA A 72 7.57 -14.13 -2.22
CA ALA A 72 6.87 -15.24 -2.86
C ALA A 72 6.22 -14.79 -4.19
N ASP A 73 4.91 -14.97 -4.33
CA ASP A 73 4.14 -14.60 -5.52
C ASP A 73 3.51 -13.20 -5.47
N ARG A 74 3.80 -12.43 -4.41
CA ARG A 74 3.25 -11.09 -4.19
C ARG A 74 4.29 -10.00 -4.49
N LEU A 75 3.80 -8.91 -5.06
CA LEU A 75 4.59 -7.71 -5.31
C LEU A 75 4.30 -6.69 -4.24
N PHE A 76 5.35 -6.12 -3.67
CA PHE A 76 5.30 -5.05 -2.70
C PHE A 76 6.04 -3.86 -3.25
N MET A 77 5.45 -2.69 -3.12
CA MET A 77 6.12 -1.43 -3.33
C MET A 77 6.83 -1.03 -2.05
N ASP A 78 8.07 -0.55 -2.16
CA ASP A 78 8.81 -0.10 -0.99
C ASP A 78 8.19 1.19 -0.43
N MET A 79 7.53 1.05 0.71
CA MET A 79 6.86 2.16 1.40
C MET A 79 7.83 3.24 1.87
N SER A 80 9.14 3.00 1.96
CA SER A 80 10.13 4.04 2.29
C SER A 80 10.49 4.94 1.10
N LYS A 81 10.21 4.48 -0.12
CA LYS A 81 10.27 5.29 -1.35
C LYS A 81 9.02 6.15 -1.54
N LEU A 82 8.05 5.97 -0.65
CA LEU A 82 6.77 6.66 -0.61
C LEU A 82 6.71 7.43 0.71
N VAL A 83 6.22 8.66 0.72
CA VAL A 83 6.23 9.47 1.96
C VAL A 83 4.86 9.42 2.63
N ASP A 84 4.90 9.28 3.95
CA ASP A 84 3.78 9.10 4.87
C ASP A 84 2.72 10.24 4.78
N TYR A 85 1.44 9.85 4.79
CA TYR A 85 0.27 10.73 4.70
C TYR A 85 -0.10 11.40 6.03
N SER A 86 0.65 11.14 7.11
CA SER A 86 0.38 11.77 8.41
C SER A 86 0.56 13.30 8.38
N ASP A 87 1.28 13.85 7.40
CA ASP A 87 1.73 15.27 7.38
C ASP A 87 1.56 16.01 6.01
N ALA A 88 0.74 15.50 5.09
CA ALA A 88 0.81 15.89 3.67
C ALA A 88 0.15 17.24 3.31
N LYS A 89 0.97 18.16 2.76
CA LYS A 89 0.53 19.15 1.75
C LYS A 89 0.37 18.42 0.41
N PRO A 90 -0.75 18.60 -0.35
CA PRO A 90 -0.97 17.99 -1.68
C PRO A 90 0.11 18.31 -2.72
N GLU A 91 0.98 19.28 -2.42
CA GLU A 91 1.87 19.96 -3.34
C GLU A 91 3.12 19.16 -3.79
N LYS A 92 3.19 17.86 -3.49
CA LYS A 92 4.43 17.05 -3.65
C LYS A 92 4.27 15.81 -4.54
N TYR A 93 3.09 15.54 -5.09
CA TYR A 93 2.76 14.21 -5.63
C TYR A 93 2.05 14.22 -6.99
N VAL A 94 2.43 13.28 -7.86
CA VAL A 94 1.91 13.17 -9.23
C VAL A 94 0.58 12.43 -9.26
N GLN A 95 -0.48 13.04 -9.77
CA GLN A 95 -1.80 12.41 -9.86
C GLN A 95 -1.96 11.59 -11.16
N ASP A 96 -2.64 10.44 -11.07
CA ASP A 96 -3.06 9.63 -12.23
C ASP A 96 -4.37 10.21 -12.79
N TYR A 97 -4.27 11.21 -13.67
CA TYR A 97 -5.42 11.88 -14.26
C TYR A 97 -6.22 10.97 -15.21
N LYS A 98 -7.55 11.01 -15.13
CA LYS A 98 -8.43 10.13 -15.93
C LYS A 98 -8.20 10.28 -17.43
N PHE A 99 -7.91 11.49 -17.90
CA PHE A 99 -7.69 11.77 -19.32
C PHE A 99 -6.48 11.02 -19.91
N LEU A 100 -5.51 10.60 -19.08
CA LEU A 100 -4.34 9.82 -19.51
C LEU A 100 -4.71 8.43 -20.06
N SER A 101 -5.92 7.96 -19.75
CA SER A 101 -6.49 6.68 -20.21
C SER A 101 -7.51 6.85 -21.33
N GLU A 102 -7.78 8.07 -21.81
CA GLU A 102 -8.75 8.30 -22.88
C GLU A 102 -8.12 8.12 -24.26
N ALA A 103 -8.94 7.68 -25.23
CA ALA A 103 -8.52 7.49 -26.61
C ALA A 103 -7.76 8.69 -27.20
N PRO A 104 -8.19 9.96 -27.01
CA PRO A 104 -7.48 11.11 -27.55
C PRO A 104 -6.03 11.23 -27.08
N PHE A 105 -5.75 10.91 -25.81
CA PHE A 105 -4.37 10.94 -25.28
C PHE A 105 -3.57 9.70 -25.68
N ILE A 106 -4.23 8.53 -25.73
CA ILE A 106 -3.55 7.27 -26.07
C ILE A 106 -3.03 7.28 -27.51
N VAL A 107 -3.81 7.81 -28.46
CA VAL A 107 -3.45 7.82 -29.89
C VAL A 107 -2.51 8.95 -30.30
N ASP A 108 -2.28 9.93 -29.43
CA ASP A 108 -1.40 11.07 -29.71
C ASP A 108 0.08 10.65 -29.90
N ASP A 109 0.89 11.54 -30.49
CA ASP A 109 2.33 11.33 -30.65
C ASP A 109 2.97 10.94 -29.31
N ARG A 110 3.81 9.90 -29.32
CA ARG A 110 4.48 9.39 -28.11
C ARG A 110 5.30 10.45 -27.39
N ARG A 111 5.85 11.42 -28.13
CA ARG A 111 6.63 12.54 -27.59
C ARG A 111 5.75 13.59 -26.92
N VAL A 112 4.55 13.84 -27.47
CA VAL A 112 3.51 14.67 -26.82
C VAL A 112 3.09 14.03 -25.50
N GLN A 113 2.75 12.73 -25.53
CA GLN A 113 2.40 12.00 -24.31
C GLN A 113 3.52 12.05 -23.27
N ARG A 114 4.79 11.92 -23.68
CA ARG A 114 5.94 12.00 -22.78
C ARG A 114 6.10 13.39 -22.18
N PHE A 115 5.94 14.44 -22.97
CA PHE A 115 5.98 15.82 -22.50
C PHE A 115 4.88 16.08 -21.46
N VAL A 116 3.65 15.69 -21.74
CA VAL A 116 2.53 15.84 -20.79
C VAL A 116 2.81 15.10 -19.48
N LEU A 117 3.22 13.83 -19.55
CA LEU A 117 3.56 13.03 -18.37
C LEU A 117 4.72 13.63 -17.56
N ASP A 118 5.75 14.16 -18.23
CA ASP A 118 6.86 14.85 -17.57
C ASP A 118 6.38 16.12 -16.85
N MET A 119 5.51 16.93 -17.48
CA MET A 119 4.98 18.12 -16.84
C MET A 119 4.10 17.79 -15.62
N LEU A 120 3.28 16.73 -15.71
CA LEU A 120 2.53 16.22 -14.56
C LEU A 120 3.48 15.75 -13.45
N ALA A 121 4.59 15.10 -13.82
CA ALA A 121 5.66 14.76 -12.90
C ALA A 121 6.28 16.00 -12.23
N GLN A 122 6.42 17.13 -12.94
CA GLN A 122 6.85 18.42 -12.37
C GLN A 122 5.78 19.11 -11.51
N LEU A 123 4.62 18.46 -11.31
CA LEU A 123 3.52 18.94 -10.47
C LEU A 123 2.90 20.27 -10.93
N VAL A 124 2.94 20.53 -12.25
CA VAL A 124 2.32 21.74 -12.85
C VAL A 124 0.81 21.81 -12.62
N SER A 125 0.18 20.71 -12.19
CA SER A 125 -1.24 20.66 -11.90
C SER A 125 -1.65 21.32 -10.59
N LEU A 126 -0.69 21.68 -9.74
CA LEU A 126 -0.95 22.35 -8.48
C LEU A 126 -1.12 23.86 -8.68
N PRO A 127 -2.05 24.50 -7.94
CA PRO A 127 -2.19 25.96 -7.98
C PRO A 127 -0.87 26.67 -7.65
N GLY A 128 -0.44 27.60 -8.52
CA GLY A 128 0.78 28.39 -8.34
C GLY A 128 2.09 27.68 -8.68
N LYS A 129 2.07 26.41 -9.14
CA LYS A 129 3.24 25.72 -9.67
C LYS A 129 3.35 25.94 -11.18
N THR A 130 4.37 26.67 -11.57
CA THR A 130 4.71 26.91 -12.98
C THR A 130 6.03 26.23 -13.31
N TYR A 131 6.05 25.45 -14.39
CA TYR A 131 7.30 24.98 -14.99
C TYR A 131 7.80 25.99 -16.02
N THR A 132 9.10 26.24 -16.07
CA THR A 132 9.73 27.02 -17.15
C THR A 132 11.01 26.34 -17.59
N GLY A 133 11.16 26.11 -18.89
CA GLY A 133 12.32 25.41 -19.43
C GLY A 133 12.71 25.91 -20.82
N ARG A 134 14.01 25.94 -21.12
CA ARG A 134 14.52 26.26 -22.46
C ARG A 134 14.38 25.05 -23.37
N LEU A 135 13.87 25.24 -24.59
CA LEU A 135 13.66 24.13 -25.54
C LEU A 135 14.97 23.43 -25.88
N LYS A 136 16.09 24.17 -25.97
CA LYS A 136 17.42 23.60 -26.24
C LYS A 136 17.86 22.55 -25.22
N ASN A 137 17.41 22.66 -23.95
CA ASN A 137 17.76 21.73 -22.88
C ASN A 137 16.94 20.42 -22.93
N MET A 138 15.92 20.38 -23.80
CA MET A 138 15.01 19.25 -23.97
C MET A 138 15.38 18.37 -25.17
N LEU A 139 16.36 18.80 -25.98
CA LEU A 139 16.81 18.12 -27.20
C LEU A 139 17.80 16.98 -26.91
N ALA A 140 17.86 16.02 -27.82
CA ALA A 140 18.85 14.95 -27.84
C ALA A 140 20.25 15.52 -28.09
N GLY A 141 21.16 15.34 -27.12
CA GLY A 141 22.57 15.74 -27.23
C GLY A 141 22.95 17.09 -26.61
N SER A 142 22.03 17.80 -25.94
CA SER A 142 22.30 19.14 -25.39
C SER A 142 23.10 19.17 -24.07
N SER A 143 23.69 18.05 -23.64
CA SER A 143 24.37 17.95 -22.36
C SER A 143 25.53 16.96 -22.43
N GLN A 144 26.74 17.46 -22.16
CA GLN A 144 27.97 16.66 -22.04
C GLN A 144 27.91 15.61 -20.92
N ASN A 145 26.87 15.61 -20.07
CA ASN A 145 26.66 14.66 -18.98
C ASN A 145 25.30 13.93 -19.03
N ARG A 146 24.50 14.06 -20.11
CA ARG A 146 23.20 13.35 -20.23
C ARG A 146 23.20 12.51 -21.50
N VAL A 147 23.25 11.19 -21.32
CA VAL A 147 23.36 10.18 -22.39
C VAL A 147 22.11 10.09 -23.30
N SER A 148 21.03 10.84 -23.03
CA SER A 148 19.92 10.99 -23.99
C SER A 148 19.09 12.26 -23.70
N GLY A 149 18.60 12.94 -24.75
CA GLY A 149 17.60 14.01 -24.57
C GLY A 149 16.31 13.42 -24.01
N HIS A 150 15.70 14.10 -23.02
CA HIS A 150 14.53 13.61 -22.29
C HIS A 150 13.35 13.25 -23.19
N PHE A 151 13.22 13.85 -24.38
CA PHE A 151 12.08 13.58 -25.27
C PHE A 151 12.45 12.91 -26.59
N ASN A 152 13.74 12.60 -26.80
CA ASN A 152 14.28 12.06 -28.05
C ASN A 152 13.90 12.93 -29.27
N ILE A 153 14.10 14.25 -29.15
CA ILE A 153 13.80 15.25 -30.17
C ILE A 153 15.11 15.88 -30.63
N ARG A 154 15.30 16.09 -31.93
CA ARG A 154 16.59 16.51 -32.49
C ARG A 154 16.65 18.01 -32.78
N THR A 155 15.50 18.66 -32.98
CA THR A 155 15.45 20.08 -33.35
C THR A 155 14.49 20.89 -32.49
N VAL A 156 14.74 22.20 -32.41
CA VAL A 156 13.83 23.15 -31.72
C VAL A 156 12.46 23.19 -32.41
N GLY A 157 12.41 23.08 -33.74
CA GLY A 157 11.16 23.05 -34.51
C GLY A 157 10.28 21.86 -34.12
N GLU A 158 10.86 20.65 -34.09
CA GLU A 158 10.15 19.45 -33.63
C GLU A 158 9.63 19.59 -32.19
N MET A 159 10.43 20.22 -31.30
CA MET A 159 10.00 20.44 -29.91
C MET A 159 8.83 21.42 -29.83
N LYS A 160 8.82 22.48 -30.64
CA LYS A 160 7.69 23.42 -30.71
C LYS A 160 6.42 22.71 -31.14
N ASP A 161 6.46 21.93 -32.22
CA ASP A 161 5.31 21.17 -32.71
C ASP A 161 4.73 20.25 -31.61
N ILE A 162 5.61 19.66 -30.80
CA ILE A 162 5.21 18.79 -29.68
C ILE A 162 4.57 19.59 -28.56
N ILE A 163 5.11 20.76 -28.20
CA ILE A 163 4.55 21.63 -27.17
C ILE A 163 3.19 22.19 -27.63
N GLU A 164 3.08 22.63 -28.89
CA GLU A 164 1.83 23.11 -29.46
C GLU A 164 0.74 22.04 -29.43
N LYS A 165 1.07 20.78 -29.78
CA LYS A 165 0.15 19.65 -29.63
C LYS A 165 -0.19 19.34 -28.17
N ALA A 166 0.78 19.49 -27.26
CA ALA A 166 0.55 19.30 -25.83
C ALA A 166 -0.34 20.39 -25.21
N ALA A 167 -0.51 21.56 -25.86
CA ALA A 167 -1.38 22.65 -25.40
C ALA A 167 -2.85 22.23 -25.32
N LYS A 168 -3.21 21.14 -26.01
CA LYS A 168 -4.48 20.45 -25.82
C LYS A 168 -4.70 20.03 -24.37
N TYR A 169 -3.68 19.55 -23.65
CA TYR A 169 -3.82 19.02 -22.29
C TYR A 169 -3.34 20.00 -21.21
N LEU A 170 -2.40 20.88 -21.56
CA LEU A 170 -1.70 21.76 -20.64
C LEU A 170 -1.92 23.22 -20.99
N VAL A 171 -1.95 24.09 -19.98
CA VAL A 171 -1.93 25.54 -20.17
C VAL A 171 -0.49 25.96 -20.43
N LEU A 172 -0.16 26.23 -21.70
CA LEU A 172 1.20 26.45 -22.19
C LEU A 172 1.38 27.85 -22.78
N GLU A 173 2.54 28.44 -22.52
CA GLU A 173 3.03 29.65 -23.20
C GLU A 173 4.40 29.34 -23.83
N LEU A 174 4.55 29.64 -25.12
CA LEU A 174 5.78 29.43 -25.87
C LEU A 174 6.33 30.80 -26.26
N ASN A 175 7.51 31.13 -25.72
CA ASN A 175 8.08 32.48 -25.82
C ASN A 175 9.50 32.42 -26.36
N GLN A 176 9.92 33.49 -27.03
CA GLN A 176 11.29 33.70 -27.48
C GLN A 176 11.89 34.88 -26.71
N ASN A 177 13.10 34.72 -26.18
CA ASN A 177 13.81 35.83 -25.54
C ASN A 177 14.52 36.73 -26.57
N SER A 178 15.09 37.84 -26.11
CA SER A 178 15.85 38.80 -26.92
C SER A 178 17.08 38.20 -27.62
N ASN A 179 17.56 37.05 -27.16
CA ASN A 179 18.72 36.34 -27.72
C ASN A 179 18.28 35.20 -28.67
N GLU A 180 17.05 35.27 -29.19
CA GLU A 180 16.41 34.28 -30.06
C GLU A 180 16.24 32.87 -29.44
N GLU A 181 16.45 32.69 -28.14
CA GLU A 181 16.26 31.41 -27.46
C GLU A 181 14.80 31.18 -27.09
N TRP A 182 14.29 30.01 -27.47
CA TRP A 182 12.93 29.58 -27.17
C TRP A 182 12.83 28.94 -25.79
N TYR A 183 11.81 29.33 -25.02
CA TYR A 183 11.43 28.72 -23.76
C TYR A 183 9.92 28.44 -23.70
N VAL A 184 9.57 27.41 -22.93
CA VAL A 184 8.19 27.04 -22.65
C VAL A 184 7.89 27.31 -21.18
N ARG A 185 6.72 27.87 -20.91
CA ARG A 185 6.13 27.98 -19.59
C ARG A 185 4.86 27.14 -19.53
N VAL A 186 4.70 26.34 -18.49
CA VAL A 186 3.53 25.50 -18.25
C VAL A 186 2.90 25.93 -16.93
N ASN A 187 1.66 26.39 -16.98
CA ASN A 187 0.96 27.02 -15.86
C ASN A 187 -0.12 26.13 -15.23
N GLY A 188 -0.38 24.96 -15.80
CA GLY A 188 -1.50 24.13 -15.37
C GLY A 188 -1.87 23.03 -16.35
N ILE A 189 -2.89 22.27 -15.97
CA ILE A 189 -3.68 21.43 -16.87
C ILE A 189 -4.83 22.29 -17.42
N GLN A 190 -5.23 22.07 -18.67
CA GLN A 190 -6.41 22.73 -19.23
C GLN A 190 -7.66 22.43 -18.37
N PRO A 191 -8.55 23.40 -18.12
CA PRO A 191 -9.70 23.26 -17.22
C PRO A 191 -10.57 22.02 -17.52
N GLU A 192 -10.85 21.76 -18.80
CA GLU A 192 -11.65 20.61 -19.26
C GLU A 192 -11.09 19.24 -18.83
N PHE A 193 -9.76 19.13 -18.69
CA PHE A 193 -9.09 17.92 -18.24
C PHE A 193 -8.89 17.90 -16.73
N ALA A 194 -8.74 19.07 -16.10
CA ALA A 194 -8.68 19.20 -14.65
C ALA A 194 -10.03 18.83 -14.00
N GLU A 195 -11.15 19.24 -14.58
CA GLU A 195 -12.52 18.95 -14.10
C GLU A 195 -12.84 17.45 -14.07
N LYS A 196 -12.26 16.66 -14.97
CA LYS A 196 -12.41 15.18 -14.97
C LYS A 196 -11.80 14.53 -13.72
N GLY A 197 -10.81 15.19 -13.13
CA GLY A 197 -10.11 14.77 -11.93
C GLY A 197 -9.15 13.60 -12.15
N ALA A 198 -8.55 13.18 -11.04
CA ALA A 198 -7.68 12.01 -10.97
C ALA A 198 -8.45 10.75 -10.56
N TYR A 199 -7.86 9.59 -10.82
CA TYR A 199 -8.33 8.36 -10.19
C TYR A 199 -8.10 8.40 -8.68
N GLU A 200 -9.08 7.89 -7.92
CA GLU A 200 -8.90 7.63 -6.49
C GLU A 200 -8.04 6.37 -6.28
N SER A 201 -7.42 6.25 -5.10
CA SER A 201 -6.73 5.00 -4.72
C SER A 201 -7.76 3.88 -4.60
N GLU A 202 -7.56 2.81 -5.39
CA GLU A 202 -8.41 1.62 -5.41
C GLU A 202 -7.76 0.44 -4.65
N GLY A 203 -6.52 0.60 -4.18
CA GLY A 203 -5.72 -0.50 -3.63
C GLY A 203 -6.40 -1.27 -2.50
N ALA A 204 -6.98 -0.57 -1.51
CA ALA A 204 -7.67 -1.22 -0.40
C ALA A 204 -8.88 -2.05 -0.86
N LEU A 205 -9.62 -1.59 -1.88
CA LEU A 205 -10.79 -2.29 -2.41
C LEU A 205 -10.40 -3.48 -3.28
N LEU A 206 -9.34 -3.33 -4.09
CA LEU A 206 -8.75 -4.43 -4.85
C LEU A 206 -8.24 -5.52 -3.91
N TRP A 207 -7.53 -5.13 -2.85
CA TRP A 207 -7.02 -6.04 -1.84
C TRP A 207 -8.15 -6.83 -1.18
N VAL A 208 -9.21 -6.15 -0.72
CA VAL A 208 -10.37 -6.83 -0.12
C VAL A 208 -11.04 -7.76 -1.13
N SER A 209 -11.21 -7.34 -2.38
CA SER A 209 -11.82 -8.19 -3.42
C SER A 209 -10.99 -9.45 -3.65
N GLN A 210 -9.67 -9.31 -3.79
CA GLN A 210 -8.77 -10.45 -3.94
C GLN A 210 -8.87 -11.42 -2.76
N LYS A 211 -8.91 -10.93 -1.51
CA LYS A 211 -9.03 -11.81 -0.33
C LYS A 211 -10.40 -12.46 -0.20
N LEU A 212 -11.46 -11.80 -0.64
CA LEU A 212 -12.79 -12.39 -0.76
C LEU A 212 -12.78 -13.54 -1.77
N ASP A 213 -12.20 -13.34 -2.97
CA ASP A 213 -12.10 -14.37 -3.99
C ASP A 213 -11.24 -15.57 -3.53
N GLU A 214 -10.09 -15.30 -2.89
CA GLU A 214 -9.24 -16.33 -2.27
C GLU A 214 -9.99 -17.15 -1.20
N ALA A 215 -10.96 -16.53 -0.52
CA ALA A 215 -11.83 -17.17 0.47
C ALA A 215 -13.14 -17.73 -0.13
N SER A 216 -13.24 -17.86 -1.45
CA SER A 216 -14.38 -18.42 -2.19
C SER A 216 -15.69 -17.59 -2.11
N PHE A 217 -15.58 -16.29 -1.85
CA PHE A 217 -16.69 -15.35 -2.09
C PHE A 217 -16.64 -14.86 -3.53
N VAL A 218 -17.80 -14.54 -4.12
CA VAL A 218 -17.88 -13.92 -5.45
C VAL A 218 -17.74 -12.42 -5.27
N ALA A 219 -16.51 -11.90 -5.29
CA ALA A 219 -16.26 -10.50 -4.95
C ALA A 219 -17.01 -9.53 -5.87
N ASP A 220 -17.20 -9.86 -7.15
CA ASP A 220 -17.93 -9.02 -8.11
C ASP A 220 -19.43 -8.86 -7.80
N ALA A 221 -20.02 -9.81 -7.06
CA ALA A 221 -21.41 -9.71 -6.62
C ALA A 221 -21.57 -8.90 -5.32
N ILE A 222 -20.46 -8.57 -4.64
CA ILE A 222 -20.47 -7.80 -3.40
C ILE A 222 -20.42 -6.31 -3.72
N SER A 223 -21.35 -5.54 -3.12
CA SER A 223 -21.43 -4.10 -3.33
C SER A 223 -20.15 -3.37 -2.92
N MET A 224 -19.86 -2.24 -3.59
CA MET A 224 -18.68 -1.43 -3.28
C MET A 224 -18.70 -0.92 -1.83
N ASP A 225 -19.87 -0.61 -1.28
CA ASP A 225 -20.01 -0.11 0.09
C ASP A 225 -19.70 -1.20 1.13
N ALA A 226 -20.10 -2.45 0.89
CA ALA A 226 -19.68 -3.59 1.72
C ALA A 226 -18.16 -3.76 1.68
N LYS A 227 -17.54 -3.70 0.49
CA LYS A 227 -16.08 -3.79 0.34
C LYS A 227 -15.35 -2.67 1.08
N LYS A 228 -15.85 -1.43 0.99
CA LYS A 228 -15.32 -0.28 1.75
C LYS A 228 -15.39 -0.54 3.26
N GLN A 229 -16.49 -1.12 3.72
CA GLN A 229 -16.68 -1.43 5.13
C GLN A 229 -15.71 -2.51 5.62
N LEU A 230 -15.47 -3.55 4.82
CA LEU A 230 -14.46 -4.58 5.12
C LEU A 230 -13.04 -4.00 5.06
N ALA A 231 -12.75 -3.12 4.11
CA ALA A 231 -11.46 -2.41 4.04
C ALA A 231 -11.21 -1.55 5.28
N ALA A 232 -12.25 -0.93 5.85
CA ALA A 232 -12.15 -0.20 7.11
C ALA A 232 -11.88 -1.12 8.33
N VAL A 233 -12.32 -2.38 8.28
CA VAL A 233 -11.96 -3.38 9.28
C VAL A 233 -10.50 -3.79 9.14
N MET A 234 -10.01 -4.06 7.92
CA MET A 234 -8.60 -4.34 7.68
C MET A 234 -7.71 -3.17 8.12
N GLU A 235 -8.09 -1.93 7.81
CA GLU A 235 -7.37 -0.72 8.22
C GLU A 235 -7.25 -0.60 9.75
N TYR A 236 -8.33 -0.92 10.47
CA TYR A 236 -8.30 -0.94 11.93
C TYR A 236 -7.24 -1.91 12.47
N TYR A 237 -7.18 -3.14 11.96
CA TYR A 237 -6.16 -4.10 12.39
C TYR A 237 -4.76 -3.71 11.94
N TYR A 238 -4.63 -3.19 10.73
CA TYR A 238 -3.35 -2.74 10.19
C TYR A 238 -2.70 -1.66 11.07
N GLN A 239 -3.48 -0.68 11.53
CA GLN A 239 -3.00 0.39 12.41
C GLN A 239 -2.54 -0.11 13.79
N GLN A 240 -3.18 -1.17 14.31
CA GLN A 240 -2.91 -1.70 15.64
C GLN A 240 -1.77 -2.74 15.66
N LEU A 241 -1.77 -3.62 14.66
CA LEU A 241 -0.93 -4.82 14.65
C LEU A 241 0.20 -4.74 13.59
N GLY A 242 0.03 -3.91 12.56
CA GLY A 242 0.86 -3.93 11.36
C GLY A 242 0.39 -4.99 10.36
N TYR A 243 0.99 -4.98 9.17
CA TYR A 243 0.50 -5.73 8.00
C TYR A 243 0.43 -7.24 8.21
N GLU A 244 1.52 -7.90 8.58
CA GLU A 244 1.56 -9.38 8.67
C GLU A 244 0.48 -9.94 9.62
N MET A 245 0.33 -9.31 10.79
CA MET A 245 -0.66 -9.74 11.76
C MET A 245 -2.09 -9.39 11.33
N ALA A 246 -2.32 -8.19 10.80
CA ALA A 246 -3.62 -7.79 10.28
C ALA A 246 -4.08 -8.68 9.10
N TYR A 247 -3.15 -8.99 8.18
CA TYR A 247 -3.36 -9.93 7.08
C TYR A 247 -3.81 -11.29 7.62
N SER A 248 -3.09 -11.82 8.61
CA SER A 248 -3.40 -13.12 9.24
C SER A 248 -4.78 -13.12 9.90
N VAL A 249 -5.11 -12.08 10.69
CA VAL A 249 -6.43 -11.95 11.32
C VAL A 249 -7.51 -11.90 10.26
N PHE A 250 -7.37 -11.03 9.25
CA PHE A 250 -8.39 -10.82 8.23
C PHE A 250 -8.64 -12.09 7.40
N CYS A 251 -7.58 -12.74 6.90
CA CYS A 251 -7.70 -13.95 6.08
C CYS A 251 -8.25 -15.13 6.89
N ASN A 252 -7.81 -15.30 8.14
CA ASN A 252 -8.39 -16.34 9.01
C ASN A 252 -9.86 -16.06 9.33
N THR A 253 -10.24 -14.80 9.50
CA THR A 253 -11.64 -14.42 9.70
C THR A 253 -12.48 -14.79 8.49
N LEU A 254 -12.03 -14.46 7.27
CA LEU A 254 -12.70 -14.86 6.04
C LEU A 254 -12.82 -16.38 5.91
N ARG A 255 -11.79 -17.13 6.28
CA ARG A 255 -11.85 -18.60 6.29
C ARG A 255 -12.90 -19.12 7.27
N LEU A 256 -13.00 -18.56 8.47
CA LEU A 256 -14.05 -18.90 9.44
C LEU A 256 -15.46 -18.51 8.95
N LEU A 257 -15.55 -17.50 8.09
CA LEU A 257 -16.78 -17.01 7.50
C LEU A 257 -17.19 -17.72 6.21
N SER A 258 -16.31 -18.51 5.61
CA SER A 258 -16.54 -19.16 4.30
C SER A 258 -17.81 -20.02 4.26
N ASP A 259 -18.12 -20.72 5.35
CA ASP A 259 -19.33 -21.54 5.49
C ASP A 259 -20.43 -20.86 6.32
N ASN A 260 -20.29 -19.58 6.65
CA ASN A 260 -21.20 -18.86 7.55
C ASN A 260 -22.37 -18.23 6.77
N THR A 261 -23.52 -18.90 6.77
CA THR A 261 -24.73 -18.45 6.06
C THR A 261 -25.18 -17.03 6.44
N THR A 262 -25.03 -16.65 7.71
CA THR A 262 -25.40 -15.30 8.18
C THR A 262 -24.53 -14.24 7.53
N PHE A 263 -23.21 -14.44 7.48
CA PHE A 263 -22.31 -13.50 6.83
C PHE A 263 -22.55 -13.43 5.32
N HIS A 264 -22.79 -14.57 4.66
CA HIS A 264 -23.20 -14.61 3.25
C HIS A 264 -24.45 -13.75 3.00
N SER A 265 -25.47 -13.89 3.85
CA SER A 265 -26.70 -13.08 3.73
C SER A 265 -26.45 -11.58 3.91
N MET A 266 -25.52 -11.18 4.78
CA MET A 266 -25.17 -9.78 5.01
C MET A 266 -24.34 -9.19 3.87
N VAL A 267 -23.38 -9.94 3.34
CA VAL A 267 -22.41 -9.41 2.36
C VAL A 267 -23.00 -9.30 0.95
N TYR A 268 -23.95 -10.16 0.59
CA TYR A 268 -24.68 -10.12 -0.68
C TYR A 268 -26.02 -9.38 -0.60
N ALA A 269 -26.40 -8.85 0.57
CA ALA A 269 -27.62 -8.07 0.71
C ALA A 269 -27.57 -6.78 -0.10
N GLU A 270 -28.74 -6.38 -0.61
CA GLU A 270 -28.93 -5.03 -1.11
C GLU A 270 -28.86 -4.02 0.05
N ILE A 271 -27.87 -3.15 0.02
CA ILE A 271 -27.60 -2.20 1.10
C ILE A 271 -28.45 -0.96 0.90
N LYS A 272 -29.42 -0.76 1.80
CA LYS A 272 -30.36 0.37 1.77
C LYS A 272 -30.06 1.38 2.86
N GLN A 273 -29.41 0.96 3.95
CA GLN A 273 -29.18 1.78 5.13
C GLN A 273 -27.75 1.62 5.66
N LYS A 274 -27.23 2.70 6.25
CA LYS A 274 -25.90 2.72 6.88
C LYS A 274 -25.80 1.78 8.09
N SER A 275 -26.90 1.50 8.78
CA SER A 275 -26.96 0.53 9.89
C SER A 275 -26.53 -0.87 9.44
N GLN A 276 -26.95 -1.32 8.26
CA GLN A 276 -26.60 -2.63 7.69
C GLN A 276 -25.08 -2.76 7.45
N LEU A 277 -24.42 -1.68 7.01
CA LEU A 277 -22.97 -1.64 6.88
C LEU A 277 -22.28 -1.74 8.24
N ASN A 278 -22.79 -1.03 9.24
CA ASN A 278 -22.23 -1.11 10.59
C ASN A 278 -22.37 -2.52 11.17
N GLU A 279 -23.52 -3.16 10.96
CA GLU A 279 -23.78 -4.56 11.35
C GLU A 279 -22.81 -5.52 10.66
N LEU A 280 -22.58 -5.38 9.35
CA LEU A 280 -21.59 -6.17 8.61
C LEU A 280 -20.20 -6.07 9.25
N SER A 281 -19.72 -4.86 9.52
CA SER A 281 -18.40 -4.70 10.18
C SER A 281 -18.36 -5.22 11.61
N ALA A 282 -19.45 -5.06 12.37
CA ALA A 282 -19.52 -5.52 13.74
C ALA A 282 -19.50 -7.05 13.79
N TYR A 283 -20.26 -7.69 12.88
CA TYR A 283 -20.27 -9.14 12.73
C TYR A 283 -18.89 -9.67 12.32
N PHE A 284 -18.26 -9.06 11.31
CA PHE A 284 -16.91 -9.45 10.91
C PHE A 284 -15.92 -9.35 12.07
N ARG A 285 -15.91 -8.22 12.80
CA ARG A 285 -15.02 -8.02 13.96
C ARG A 285 -15.29 -9.04 15.07
N LYS A 286 -16.55 -9.37 15.33
CA LYS A 286 -16.91 -10.39 16.32
C LYS A 286 -16.30 -11.75 15.96
N ILE A 287 -16.34 -12.16 14.70
CA ILE A 287 -15.71 -13.40 14.25
C ILE A 287 -14.17 -13.27 14.23
N ALA A 288 -13.66 -12.07 13.94
CA ALA A 288 -12.23 -11.79 13.98
C ALA A 288 -11.62 -11.96 15.38
N GLU A 289 -12.37 -11.78 16.46
CA GLU A 289 -11.89 -12.09 17.83
C GLU A 289 -11.39 -13.55 17.94
N ALA A 290 -12.03 -14.50 17.25
CA ALA A 290 -11.55 -15.89 17.22
C ALA A 290 -10.26 -16.06 16.40
N ALA A 291 -10.09 -15.27 15.32
CA ALA A 291 -8.85 -15.25 14.55
C ALA A 291 -7.70 -14.59 15.31
N GLU A 292 -7.98 -13.49 16.04
CA GLU A 292 -7.04 -12.82 16.95
C GLU A 292 -6.55 -13.79 18.02
N LYS A 293 -7.47 -14.57 18.61
CA LYS A 293 -7.14 -15.61 19.58
C LYS A 293 -6.13 -16.61 19.00
N ASN A 294 -6.46 -17.21 17.85
CA ASN A 294 -5.59 -18.22 17.22
C ASN A 294 -4.21 -17.65 16.89
N LEU A 295 -4.15 -16.38 16.46
CA LEU A 295 -2.89 -15.69 16.23
C LEU A 295 -2.10 -15.51 17.53
N ALA A 296 -2.73 -15.03 18.60
CA ALA A 296 -2.10 -14.83 19.90
C ALA A 296 -1.54 -16.14 20.47
N GLU A 297 -2.30 -17.23 20.38
CA GLU A 297 -1.86 -18.58 20.79
C GLU A 297 -0.65 -19.03 19.95
N SER A 298 -0.74 -18.93 18.63
CA SER A 298 0.37 -19.32 17.73
C SER A 298 1.64 -18.53 18.01
N LEU A 299 1.55 -17.23 18.26
CA LEU A 299 2.70 -16.39 18.62
C LEU A 299 3.27 -16.79 19.98
N SER A 300 2.40 -17.09 20.95
CA SER A 300 2.78 -17.48 22.31
C SER A 300 3.50 -18.82 22.34
N ILE A 301 2.96 -19.84 21.65
CA ILE A 301 3.60 -21.14 21.49
C ILE A 301 4.95 -20.99 20.77
N GLY A 302 4.99 -20.18 19.71
CA GLY A 302 6.23 -19.86 19.01
C GLY A 302 7.27 -19.24 19.96
N TYR A 303 6.85 -18.28 20.78
CA TYR A 303 7.75 -17.63 21.74
C TYR A 303 8.30 -18.60 22.78
N GLU A 304 7.47 -19.48 23.37
CA GLU A 304 7.93 -20.51 24.31
C GLU A 304 8.93 -21.47 23.64
N LEU A 305 8.63 -21.94 22.41
CA LEU A 305 9.50 -22.85 21.66
C LEU A 305 10.86 -22.21 21.35
N PHE A 306 10.88 -20.97 20.84
CA PHE A 306 12.12 -20.27 20.53
C PHE A 306 12.92 -19.90 21.79
N THR A 307 12.25 -19.67 22.91
CA THR A 307 12.92 -19.45 24.20
C THR A 307 13.63 -20.72 24.67
N LYS A 308 12.96 -21.87 24.61
CA LYS A 308 13.56 -23.17 24.96
C LYS A 308 14.74 -23.51 24.03
N ASN A 309 14.57 -23.33 22.72
CA ASN A 309 15.66 -23.55 21.75
C ASN A 309 16.87 -22.64 22.04
N LEU A 310 16.63 -21.39 22.45
CA LEU A 310 17.72 -20.48 22.82
C LEU A 310 18.47 -20.94 24.07
N GLU A 311 17.77 -21.48 25.07
CA GLU A 311 18.39 -22.05 26.27
C GLU A 311 19.25 -23.27 25.91
N ASP A 312 18.74 -24.17 25.07
CA ASP A 312 19.44 -25.37 24.61
C ASP A 312 20.69 -25.02 23.78
N VAL A 313 20.56 -24.11 22.81
CA VAL A 313 21.70 -23.68 21.97
C VAL A 313 22.74 -22.90 22.80
N GLN A 314 22.31 -22.09 23.77
CA GLN A 314 23.25 -21.40 24.68
C GLN A 314 23.99 -22.38 25.60
N LYS A 315 23.34 -23.45 26.04
CA LYS A 315 23.96 -24.51 26.84
C LYS A 315 25.05 -25.21 26.03
N HIS A 316 24.73 -25.68 24.82
CA HIS A 316 25.69 -26.34 23.95
C HIS A 316 26.83 -25.42 23.49
N ALA A 317 26.57 -24.15 23.21
CA ALA A 317 27.63 -23.19 22.86
C ALA A 317 28.62 -22.92 24.01
N ARG A 318 28.21 -23.10 25.28
CA ARG A 318 29.12 -23.05 26.44
C ARG A 318 29.98 -24.31 26.57
N GLU A 319 29.48 -25.44 26.09
CA GLU A 319 30.14 -26.76 26.16
C GLU A 319 31.12 -26.96 24.98
N ASP A 320 30.77 -26.49 23.77
CA ASP A 320 31.51 -26.76 22.52
C ASP A 320 32.56 -25.69 22.13
N GLY A 321 32.66 -24.59 22.89
CA GLY A 321 33.51 -23.44 22.54
C GLY A 321 32.94 -22.53 21.44
N ILE A 322 33.77 -21.63 20.89
CA ILE A 322 33.36 -20.57 19.94
C ILE A 322 33.19 -21.15 18.52
N ASN A 323 32.12 -21.90 18.27
CA ASN A 323 31.74 -22.31 16.91
C ASN A 323 30.95 -21.15 16.23
N PRO A 324 31.46 -20.55 15.13
CA PRO A 324 30.82 -19.42 14.46
C PRO A 324 29.40 -19.70 13.94
N ASP A 325 29.10 -20.93 13.52
CA ASP A 325 27.79 -21.26 12.96
C ASP A 325 26.74 -21.41 14.07
N ARG A 326 27.12 -21.95 15.24
CA ARG A 326 26.26 -21.93 16.44
C ARG A 326 25.98 -20.51 16.92
N ILE A 327 26.95 -19.60 16.83
CA ILE A 327 26.74 -18.19 17.18
C ILE A 327 25.72 -17.54 16.25
N LYS A 328 25.76 -17.83 14.94
CA LYS A 328 24.74 -17.35 13.98
C LYS A 328 23.35 -17.90 14.30
N GLU A 329 23.24 -19.17 14.65
CA GLU A 329 21.97 -19.79 15.09
C GLU A 329 21.39 -19.09 16.33
N VAL A 330 22.22 -18.79 17.34
CA VAL A 330 21.81 -18.05 18.54
C VAL A 330 21.32 -16.65 18.18
N ILE A 331 22.06 -15.92 17.33
CA ILE A 331 21.69 -14.56 16.92
C ILE A 331 20.35 -14.58 16.16
N HIS A 332 20.17 -15.55 15.26
CA HIS A 332 18.94 -15.70 14.50
C HIS A 332 17.74 -16.02 15.41
N ALA A 333 17.89 -17.00 16.32
CA ALA A 333 16.84 -17.37 17.26
C ALA A 333 16.48 -16.21 18.22
N LYS A 334 17.47 -15.41 18.68
CA LYS A 334 17.22 -14.19 19.46
C LYS A 334 16.43 -13.15 18.68
N THR A 335 16.74 -13.01 17.39
CA THR A 335 16.04 -12.06 16.50
C THR A 335 14.57 -12.45 16.34
N ILE A 336 14.29 -13.74 16.10
CA ILE A 336 12.92 -14.26 16.02
C ILE A 336 12.19 -14.11 17.35
N GLN A 337 12.81 -14.49 18.47
CA GLN A 337 12.22 -14.37 19.80
C GLN A 337 11.85 -12.90 20.12
N LYS A 338 12.74 -11.95 19.81
CA LYS A 338 12.48 -10.52 19.99
C LYS A 338 11.31 -10.04 19.12
N LYS A 339 11.24 -10.48 17.86
CA LYS A 339 10.11 -10.18 16.97
C LYS A 339 8.80 -10.72 17.54
N LEU A 340 8.76 -12.00 17.92
CA LEU A 340 7.58 -12.64 18.52
C LEU A 340 7.12 -11.91 19.78
N ARG A 341 8.06 -11.50 20.66
CA ARG A 341 7.72 -10.72 21.85
C ARG A 341 7.10 -9.37 21.50
N SER A 342 7.65 -8.69 20.50
CA SER A 342 7.11 -7.42 20.00
C SER A 342 5.72 -7.58 19.40
N ASP A 343 5.47 -8.67 18.68
CA ASP A 343 4.18 -8.95 18.05
C ASP A 343 3.11 -9.33 19.10
N ILE A 344 3.48 -10.14 20.10
CA ILE A 344 2.63 -10.44 21.26
C ILE A 344 2.25 -9.17 22.03
N ALA A 345 3.22 -8.26 22.25
CA ALA A 345 2.98 -7.00 22.96
C ALA A 345 1.96 -6.09 22.23
N LYS A 346 1.94 -6.07 20.90
CA LYS A 346 0.93 -5.32 20.14
C LYS A 346 -0.49 -5.87 20.36
N ILE A 347 -0.64 -7.20 20.37
CA ILE A 347 -1.93 -7.84 20.68
C ILE A 347 -2.35 -7.51 22.12
N GLU A 348 -1.41 -7.61 23.08
CA GLU A 348 -1.64 -7.28 24.49
C GLU A 348 -2.14 -5.84 24.66
N ILE A 349 -1.50 -4.87 24.00
CA ILE A 349 -1.91 -3.46 24.00
C ILE A 349 -3.31 -3.31 23.41
N MET A 350 -3.56 -3.86 22.22
CA MET A 350 -4.86 -3.77 21.54
C MET A 350 -5.98 -4.34 22.42
N TRP A 351 -5.79 -5.51 23.01
CA TRP A 351 -6.76 -6.17 23.88
C TRP A 351 -6.98 -5.41 25.19
N THR A 352 -5.92 -4.90 25.81
CA THR A 352 -6.02 -4.08 27.02
C THR A 352 -6.81 -2.79 26.75
N GLU A 353 -6.57 -2.13 25.62
CA GLU A 353 -7.34 -0.96 25.22
C GLU A 353 -8.82 -1.28 24.98
N GLN A 354 -9.12 -2.39 24.30
CA GLN A 354 -10.49 -2.82 24.07
C GLN A 354 -11.22 -3.14 25.39
N PHE A 355 -10.53 -3.83 26.30
CA PHE A 355 -11.05 -4.12 27.63
C PHE A 355 -11.36 -2.85 28.42
N ASN A 356 -10.44 -1.88 28.42
CA ASN A 356 -10.63 -0.58 29.08
C ASN A 356 -11.77 0.25 28.47
N LYS A 357 -12.10 0.03 27.18
CA LYS A 357 -13.27 0.60 26.51
C LYS A 357 -14.58 -0.14 26.83
N GLY A 358 -14.56 -1.09 27.77
CA GLY A 358 -15.72 -1.84 28.23
C GLY A 358 -16.06 -3.08 27.40
N ARG A 359 -15.17 -3.54 26.50
CA ARG A 359 -15.36 -4.81 25.80
C ARG A 359 -14.90 -5.96 26.69
N LEU A 360 -15.86 -6.64 27.31
CA LEU A 360 -15.59 -7.69 28.30
C LEU A 360 -15.36 -9.09 27.70
N THR A 361 -15.43 -9.25 26.37
CA THR A 361 -15.31 -10.56 25.70
C THR A 361 -14.00 -11.27 26.03
N ILE A 362 -12.89 -10.52 26.15
CA ILE A 362 -11.58 -11.06 26.56
C ILE A 362 -11.62 -11.58 28.00
N TYR A 363 -12.30 -10.88 28.90
CA TYR A 363 -12.45 -11.28 30.29
C TYR A 363 -13.36 -12.51 30.45
N GLU A 364 -14.50 -12.52 29.75
CA GLU A 364 -15.46 -13.63 29.77
C GLU A 364 -14.84 -14.95 29.28
N ASN A 365 -13.89 -14.87 28.34
CA ASN A 365 -13.25 -16.02 27.73
C ASN A 365 -11.80 -16.26 28.19
N GLN A 366 -11.38 -15.72 29.34
CA GLN A 366 -10.00 -15.78 29.84
C GLN A 366 -9.36 -17.19 29.87
N VAL A 367 -10.15 -18.24 30.17
CA VAL A 367 -9.68 -19.64 30.15
C VAL A 367 -9.18 -20.04 28.76
N ALA A 368 -9.89 -19.57 27.73
CA ALA A 368 -9.56 -19.81 26.34
C ALA A 368 -8.25 -19.10 25.92
N TYR A 369 -7.74 -18.14 26.69
CA TYR A 369 -6.50 -17.40 26.40
C TYR A 369 -5.33 -17.80 27.32
N SER A 370 -5.45 -18.89 28.08
CA SER A 370 -4.54 -19.22 29.18
C SER A 370 -3.04 -19.27 28.83
N ILE A 371 -2.69 -19.75 27.63
CA ILE A 371 -1.30 -19.79 27.16
C ILE A 371 -0.80 -18.35 26.88
N SER A 372 -1.58 -17.56 26.16
CA SER A 372 -1.22 -16.17 25.83
C SER A 372 -1.19 -15.27 27.07
N LEU A 373 -2.13 -15.41 28.00
CA LEU A 373 -2.19 -14.64 29.24
C LEU A 373 -1.00 -14.90 30.17
N ARG A 374 -0.36 -16.07 30.09
CA ARG A 374 0.89 -16.33 30.82
C ARG A 374 2.02 -15.39 30.39
N ILE A 375 2.01 -15.01 29.10
CA ILE A 375 3.03 -14.19 28.47
C ILE A 375 2.65 -12.69 28.49
N MET A 376 1.35 -12.40 28.41
CA MET A 376 0.74 -11.07 28.43
C MET A 376 0.41 -10.62 29.87
N LYS A 377 1.44 -10.17 30.59
CA LYS A 377 1.35 -9.83 32.02
C LYS A 377 0.48 -8.62 32.32
N ASP A 378 0.49 -7.60 31.48
CA ASP A 378 -0.24 -6.36 31.69
C ASP A 378 -1.74 -6.62 31.51
N LEU A 379 -2.11 -7.35 30.45
CA LEU A 379 -3.49 -7.77 30.24
C LEU A 379 -3.97 -8.67 31.39
N ALA A 380 -3.16 -9.65 31.81
CA ALA A 380 -3.51 -10.52 32.94
C ALA A 380 -3.72 -9.72 34.24
N SER A 381 -2.90 -8.68 34.49
CA SER A 381 -3.08 -7.78 35.62
C SER A 381 -4.39 -6.99 35.54
N CYS A 382 -4.71 -6.41 34.37
CA CYS A 382 -5.95 -5.67 34.16
C CYS A 382 -7.20 -6.53 34.39
N LEU A 383 -7.19 -7.78 33.89
CA LEU A 383 -8.30 -8.72 34.07
C LEU A 383 -8.45 -9.12 35.55
N ASN A 384 -7.35 -9.34 36.27
CA ASN A 384 -7.37 -9.67 37.70
C ASN A 384 -7.91 -8.52 38.56
N ASP A 385 -7.52 -7.28 38.26
CA ASP A 385 -8.03 -6.11 38.98
C ASP A 385 -9.53 -5.90 38.76
N HIS A 386 -10.02 -6.18 37.55
CA HIS A 386 -11.45 -6.18 37.28
C HIS A 386 -12.18 -7.30 38.02
N TRP A 387 -11.64 -8.53 38.01
CA TRP A 387 -12.18 -9.65 38.77
C TRP A 387 -12.35 -9.33 40.25
N LYS A 388 -11.32 -8.72 40.87
CA LYS A 388 -11.38 -8.25 42.27
C LYS A 388 -12.49 -7.23 42.48
N LYS A 389 -12.64 -6.24 41.58
CA LYS A 389 -13.69 -5.21 41.70
C LYS A 389 -15.11 -5.77 41.55
N VAL A 390 -15.30 -6.80 40.74
CA VAL A 390 -16.61 -7.45 40.55
C VAL A 390 -16.94 -8.35 41.74
N ASN A 391 -15.99 -9.14 42.23
CA ASN A 391 -16.24 -10.12 43.29
C ASN A 391 -16.15 -9.56 44.73
N LEU A 392 -15.53 -8.39 44.94
CA LEU A 392 -15.57 -7.69 46.24
C LEU A 392 -16.83 -6.84 46.43
N LYS A 393 -17.72 -6.79 45.42
CA LYS A 393 -19.04 -6.13 45.51
C LYS A 393 -20.17 -7.09 45.89
N HIS A 394 -19.86 -8.37 46.07
CA HIS A 394 -20.71 -9.42 46.61
C HIS A 394 -20.08 -9.94 47.90
#